data_AF-A0A1A8V202-F1
#
_entry.id   AF-A0A1A8V202-F1
#
_cell.length_a   1.000
_cell.length_b   1.000
_cell.length_c   1.000
_cell.angle_alpha   90.00
_cell.angle_beta   90.00
_cell.angle_gamma   90.00
#
_symmetry.space_group_name_H-M   'P 1'
#
loop_
_entity.id
_entity.type
_entity.pdbx_description
1 polymer ?
#
loop_
_entity_poly.entity_id
_entity_poly.type
_entity_poly.pdbx_seq_one_letter_code
_entity_poly.pdbx_strand_id
1 'polypeptide(L)'
;MEDNGFPALRLICFVSFMTINLVHGDLSYSFPEELNRGSIIGNVAKDLGLDLKEFSSRKARVDLEGPQKRFCDINMNTGELVTSEKIDRESICGKKPSCLLRIDLVLENPLELHRVSLHIQDINDNSPKFRVNLIEMEIRESADRGNRFPIEVAHDADVGQNAVQKYVLQKNDNFILAVNNNNVELVLENKLDREKQKEMNLLLTALD
;
A
#
# COMPACT_ATOMS: atom_id res chain seq x y z
N MET A 1 81.48 -33.61 14.20
CA MET A 1 80.70 -33.25 15.38
C MET A 1 80.88 -31.76 15.58
N GLU A 2 80.36 -30.94 14.65
CA GLU A 2 78.93 -30.58 14.51
C GLU A 2 78.43 -29.87 15.76
N ASP A 3 78.18 -28.57 15.63
CA ASP A 3 76.83 -28.10 15.88
C ASP A 3 76.53 -26.84 15.05
N ASN A 4 75.46 -26.91 14.25
CA ASN A 4 75.00 -25.87 13.35
C ASN A 4 73.92 -25.05 14.07
N GLY A 5 74.18 -23.76 14.30
CA GLY A 5 73.18 -22.84 14.85
C GLY A 5 72.07 -22.55 13.83
N PHE A 6 70.87 -23.09 14.06
CA PHE A 6 69.64 -22.69 13.37
C PHE A 6 69.04 -21.41 14.00
N PRO A 7 68.60 -20.41 13.23
CA PRO A 7 67.85 -19.29 13.78
C PRO A 7 66.38 -19.68 13.97
N ALA A 8 65.83 -19.34 15.14
CA ALA A 8 64.43 -19.57 15.49
C ALA A 8 63.49 -18.75 14.58
N LEU A 9 62.65 -19.45 13.81
CA LEU A 9 61.60 -18.86 12.98
C LEU A 9 60.48 -18.35 13.90
N ARG A 10 60.32 -17.03 14.02
CA ARG A 10 59.20 -16.43 14.78
C ARG A 10 57.91 -16.55 13.97
N LEU A 11 56.99 -17.39 14.45
CA LEU A 11 55.64 -17.52 13.93
C LEU A 11 54.82 -16.30 14.38
N ILE A 12 54.58 -15.34 13.47
CA ILE A 12 53.71 -14.19 13.73
C ILE A 12 52.28 -14.63 13.43
N CYS A 13 51.50 -14.94 14.48
CA CYS A 13 50.06 -15.12 14.36
C CYS A 13 49.40 -13.78 14.03
N PHE A 14 49.00 -13.59 12.78
CA PHE A 14 48.08 -12.52 12.39
C PHE A 14 46.67 -12.89 12.88
N VAL A 15 46.26 -12.31 14.00
CA VAL A 15 44.86 -12.38 14.45
C VAL A 15 44.07 -11.42 13.56
N SER A 16 43.40 -11.96 12.55
CA SER A 16 42.44 -11.24 11.72
C SER A 16 41.23 -10.87 12.59
N PHE A 17 41.18 -9.63 13.07
CA PHE A 17 39.97 -9.04 13.65
C PHE A 17 38.93 -8.88 12.53
N MET A 18 38.05 -9.87 12.39
CA MET A 18 36.82 -9.71 11.62
C MET A 18 35.96 -8.71 12.38
N THR A 19 35.91 -7.47 11.90
CA THR A 19 34.96 -6.46 12.37
C THR A 19 33.57 -6.98 12.08
N ILE A 20 32.85 -7.40 13.11
CA ILE A 20 31.43 -7.70 13.02
C ILE A 20 30.76 -6.35 12.79
N ASN A 21 30.40 -6.05 11.55
CA ASN A 21 29.55 -4.90 11.27
C ASN A 21 28.20 -5.19 11.94
N LEU A 22 27.94 -4.51 13.06
CA LEU A 22 26.62 -4.50 13.66
C LEU A 22 25.72 -3.70 12.72
N VAL A 23 25.07 -4.39 11.80
CA VAL A 23 23.99 -3.80 11.00
C VAL A 23 22.89 -3.44 11.99
N HIS A 24 22.80 -2.17 12.35
CA HIS A 24 21.63 -1.65 13.05
C HIS A 24 20.50 -1.70 12.04
N GLY A 25 19.52 -2.60 12.26
CA GLY A 25 18.42 -2.78 11.33
C GLY A 25 17.58 -1.53 11.24
N ASP A 26 17.22 -1.11 10.02
CA ASP A 26 16.18 -0.11 9.82
C ASP A 26 14.86 -0.67 10.41
N LEU A 27 14.19 0.12 11.25
CA LEU A 27 12.92 -0.29 11.84
C LEU A 27 11.85 -0.29 10.74
N SER A 28 11.02 -1.33 10.67
CA SER A 28 9.91 -1.37 9.73
C SER A 28 8.65 -1.93 10.37
N TYR A 29 7.55 -1.21 10.18
CA TYR A 29 6.22 -1.60 10.65
C TYR A 29 5.28 -1.66 9.47
N SER A 30 4.39 -2.66 9.48
CA SER A 30 3.32 -2.80 8.51
C SER A 30 2.00 -2.82 9.27
N PHE A 31 1.07 -1.96 8.87
CA PHE A 31 -0.22 -1.82 9.54
C PHE A 31 -1.31 -1.43 8.54
N PRO A 32 -2.57 -1.84 8.77
CA PRO A 32 -3.68 -1.40 7.95
C PRO A 32 -3.93 0.09 8.09
N GLU A 33 -4.49 0.71 7.06
CA GLU A 33 -5.09 2.03 7.19
C GLU A 33 -6.37 2.01 8.05
N GLU A 34 -7.08 3.14 8.10
CA GLU A 34 -8.36 3.30 8.79
C GLU A 34 -8.26 3.11 10.32
N LEU A 35 -7.05 3.07 10.85
CA LEU A 35 -6.78 3.00 12.28
C LEU A 35 -7.22 4.29 12.98
N ASN A 36 -8.02 4.15 14.03
CA ASN A 36 -8.41 5.26 14.89
C ASN A 36 -7.18 5.93 15.55
N ARG A 37 -7.33 7.19 15.93
CA ARG A 37 -6.33 7.92 16.71
C ARG A 37 -5.95 7.17 17.98
N GLY A 38 -4.64 7.04 18.24
CA GLY A 38 -4.09 6.35 19.40
C GLY A 38 -3.92 4.84 19.20
N SER A 39 -4.25 4.30 18.03
CA SER A 39 -3.92 2.92 17.67
C SER A 39 -2.41 2.71 17.65
N ILE A 40 -1.98 1.54 18.11
CA ILE A 40 -0.56 1.18 18.19
C ILE A 40 -0.09 0.68 16.82
N ILE A 41 1.00 1.27 16.32
CA ILE A 41 1.70 0.85 15.09
C ILE A 41 2.80 -0.16 15.43
N GLY A 42 3.56 0.11 16.50
CA GLY A 42 4.71 -0.71 16.91
C GLY A 42 5.39 -0.18 18.17
N ASN A 43 6.25 -0.98 18.81
CA ASN A 43 6.95 -0.58 20.02
C ASN A 43 8.42 -0.25 19.72
N VAL A 44 8.68 1.02 19.42
CA VAL A 44 10.00 1.52 19.01
C VAL A 44 11.03 1.44 20.14
N ALA A 45 10.63 1.65 21.41
CA ALA A 45 11.56 1.55 22.53
C ALA A 45 12.07 0.12 22.71
N LYS A 46 11.16 -0.86 22.67
CA LYS A 46 11.49 -2.28 22.77
C LYS A 46 12.36 -2.74 21.60
N ASP A 47 12.04 -2.32 20.38
CA ASP A 47 12.76 -2.75 19.18
C ASP A 47 14.16 -2.13 19.09
N LEU A 48 14.37 -0.96 19.69
CA LEU A 48 15.70 -0.37 19.91
C LEU A 48 16.43 -0.91 21.15
N GLY A 49 15.78 -1.75 21.96
CA GLY A 49 16.35 -2.28 23.20
C GLY A 49 16.52 -1.23 24.31
N LEU A 50 15.78 -0.12 24.26
CA LEU A 50 15.82 0.96 25.22
C LEU A 50 14.75 0.77 26.30
N ASP A 51 15.11 1.04 27.55
CA ASP A 51 14.10 1.12 28.61
C ASP A 51 13.33 2.46 28.53
N LEU A 52 12.15 2.54 29.16
CA LEU A 52 11.29 3.73 29.08
C LEU A 52 11.92 4.99 29.71
N LYS A 53 12.83 4.82 30.68
CA LYS A 53 13.49 5.94 31.37
C LYS A 53 14.57 6.54 30.47
N GLU A 54 15.36 5.70 29.82
CA GLU A 54 16.35 6.07 28.83
C GLU A 54 15.68 6.68 27.60
N PHE A 55 14.61 6.04 27.10
CA PHE A 55 13.85 6.55 25.97
C PHE A 55 13.29 7.97 26.23
N SER A 56 12.80 8.21 27.45
CA SER A 56 12.35 9.53 27.89
C SER A 56 13.48 10.53 28.13
N SER A 57 14.58 10.12 28.77
CA SER A 57 15.72 10.99 29.08
C SER A 57 16.45 11.44 27.81
N ARG A 58 16.47 10.57 26.79
CA ARG A 58 16.99 10.85 25.45
C ARG A 58 16.03 11.63 24.56
N LYS A 59 14.89 12.10 25.09
CA LYS A 59 13.89 12.90 24.37
C LYS A 59 13.54 12.35 22.98
N ALA A 60 13.24 11.04 22.93
CA ALA A 60 12.84 10.40 21.70
C ALA A 60 11.70 11.16 21.02
N ARG A 61 11.85 11.46 19.72
CA ARG A 61 10.80 12.10 18.93
C ARG A 61 10.81 11.61 17.49
N VAL A 62 9.64 11.63 16.87
CA VAL A 62 9.52 11.45 15.43
C VAL A 62 9.70 12.80 14.74
N ASP A 63 10.58 12.84 13.76
CA ASP A 63 10.65 13.88 12.75
C ASP A 63 10.15 13.33 11.43
N LEU A 64 9.33 14.12 10.73
CA LEU A 64 8.80 13.74 9.42
C LEU A 64 9.59 14.49 8.36
N GLU A 65 10.06 13.77 7.33
CA GLU A 65 10.64 14.43 6.17
C GLU A 65 9.55 15.19 5.39
N GLY A 66 9.57 16.52 5.45
CA GLY A 66 8.77 17.40 4.60
C GLY A 66 7.47 17.95 5.22
N PRO A 67 6.58 18.56 4.40
CA PRO A 67 5.35 19.22 4.87
C PRO A 67 4.22 18.23 5.24
N GLN A 68 4.54 16.94 5.40
CA GLN A 68 3.55 15.92 5.71
C GLN A 68 2.98 16.16 7.11
N LYS A 69 1.66 15.98 7.23
CA LYS A 69 0.97 16.00 8.53
C LYS A 69 1.59 14.93 9.45
N ARG A 70 1.62 15.20 10.74
CA ARG A 70 1.94 14.20 11.76
C ARG A 70 0.88 13.11 11.78
N PHE A 71 1.09 12.03 11.02
CA PHE A 71 0.23 10.85 11.00
C PHE A 71 0.44 9.94 12.21
N CYS A 72 1.63 9.99 12.81
CA CYS A 72 1.98 9.23 13.99
C CYS A 72 2.85 10.04 14.96
N ASP A 73 2.82 9.63 16.22
CA ASP A 73 3.62 10.19 17.30
C ASP A 73 4.02 9.07 18.27
N ILE A 74 4.92 9.32 19.20
CA ILE A 74 5.36 8.33 20.17
C ILE A 74 4.69 8.58 21.51
N ASN A 75 4.08 7.55 22.07
CA ASN A 75 3.67 7.54 23.45
C ASN A 75 4.89 7.32 24.36
N MET A 76 5.41 8.40 24.95
CA MET A 76 6.58 8.35 25.82
C MET A 76 6.42 7.48 27.07
N ASN A 77 5.18 7.20 27.49
CA ASN A 77 4.92 6.34 28.65
C ASN A 77 5.02 4.86 28.32
N THR A 78 4.82 4.47 27.06
CA THR A 78 4.80 3.06 26.63
C THR A 78 5.92 2.72 25.63
N GLY A 79 6.56 3.74 25.05
CA GLY A 79 7.57 3.57 24.00
C GLY A 79 6.97 3.14 22.66
N GLU A 80 5.67 3.32 22.48
CA GLU A 80 4.92 2.86 21.30
C GLU A 80 4.74 4.00 20.31
N LEU A 81 4.95 3.71 19.03
CA LEU A 81 4.53 4.55 17.94
C LEU A 81 3.01 4.38 17.77
N VAL A 82 2.27 5.47 17.84
CA VAL A 82 0.81 5.51 17.79
C VAL A 82 0.31 6.45 16.71
N THR A 83 -0.86 6.18 16.15
CA THR A 83 -1.50 7.05 15.17
C THR A 83 -1.94 8.38 15.82
N SER A 84 -1.65 9.50 15.17
CA SER A 84 -2.06 10.83 15.64
C SER A 84 -3.45 11.21 15.12
N GLU A 85 -3.78 10.76 13.92
CA GLU A 85 -5.07 10.92 13.27
C GLU A 85 -5.46 9.63 12.55
N LYS A 86 -6.68 9.58 12.01
CA LYS A 86 -7.11 8.46 11.18
C LYS A 86 -6.27 8.45 9.90
N ILE A 87 -5.66 7.30 9.60
CA ILE A 87 -4.81 7.14 8.43
C ILE A 87 -5.69 6.74 7.25
N ASP A 88 -5.63 7.53 6.19
CA ASP A 88 -6.32 7.32 4.92
C ASP A 88 -5.22 7.18 3.85
N ARG A 89 -5.05 5.97 3.31
CA ARG A 89 -3.96 5.62 2.39
C ARG A 89 -4.14 6.32 1.05
N GLU A 90 -5.37 6.50 0.58
CA GLU A 90 -5.71 7.16 -0.68
C GLU A 90 -5.27 8.63 -0.63
N SER A 91 -5.44 9.30 0.51
CA SER A 91 -5.02 10.68 0.70
C SER A 91 -3.49 10.87 0.74
N ILE A 92 -2.76 9.84 1.21
CA ILE A 92 -1.32 9.89 1.43
C ILE A 92 -0.56 9.44 0.17
N CYS A 93 -0.97 8.31 -0.40
CA CYS A 93 -0.26 7.61 -1.47
C CYS A 93 -1.04 7.57 -2.79
N GLY A 94 -2.34 7.86 -2.77
CA GLY A 94 -3.21 7.75 -3.94
C GLY A 94 -3.21 6.33 -4.49
N LYS A 95 -3.19 6.21 -5.83
CA LYS A 95 -3.21 4.91 -6.53
C LYS A 95 -1.84 4.22 -6.66
N LYS A 96 -0.86 4.58 -5.83
CA LYS A 96 0.45 3.90 -5.84
C LYS A 96 0.27 2.46 -5.33
N PRO A 97 0.92 1.46 -5.94
CA PRO A 97 0.76 0.05 -5.55
C PRO A 97 1.38 -0.29 -4.19
N SER A 98 2.25 0.57 -3.66
CA SER A 98 2.81 0.44 -2.31
C SER A 98 2.82 1.81 -1.65
N CYS A 99 2.40 1.85 -0.39
CA CYS A 99 2.39 3.04 0.43
C CYS A 99 3.43 2.93 1.54
N LEU A 100 4.63 3.43 1.25
CA LEU A 100 5.76 3.43 2.18
C LEU A 100 6.06 4.85 2.64
N LEU A 101 5.83 5.13 3.92
CA LEU A 101 6.26 6.37 4.56
C LEU A 101 7.59 6.15 5.28
N ARG A 102 8.47 7.15 5.22
CA ARG A 102 9.74 7.15 5.93
C ARG A 102 9.72 8.26 6.95
N ILE A 103 10.01 7.91 8.19
CA ILE A 103 10.07 8.85 9.31
C ILE A 103 11.41 8.66 10.01
N ASP A 104 11.92 9.72 10.61
CA ASP A 104 13.15 9.68 11.38
C ASP A 104 12.82 9.68 12.87
N LEU A 105 13.31 8.65 13.57
CA LEU A 105 13.28 8.60 15.02
C LEU A 105 14.59 9.18 15.56
N VAL A 106 14.49 10.29 16.27
CA VAL A 106 15.64 11.02 16.82
C VAL A 106 15.73 10.80 18.32
N LEU A 107 16.90 10.39 18.79
CA LEU A 107 17.28 10.33 20.20
C LEU A 107 18.40 11.34 20.46
N GLU A 108 18.31 12.11 21.53
CA GLU A 108 19.31 13.09 21.95
C GLU A 108 20.28 12.50 23.00
N ASN A 109 21.50 13.04 23.05
CA ASN A 109 22.52 12.77 24.08
C ASN A 109 22.88 11.28 24.32
N PRO A 110 23.57 10.60 23.39
CA PRO A 110 24.11 11.11 22.12
C PRO A 110 23.04 11.20 21.03
N LEU A 111 23.30 12.03 20.02
CA LEU A 111 22.41 12.15 18.88
C LEU A 111 22.43 10.86 18.05
N GLU A 112 21.31 10.16 17.99
CA GLU A 112 21.09 9.01 17.12
C GLU A 112 19.86 9.26 16.25
N LEU A 113 19.91 8.76 15.02
CA LEU A 113 18.84 8.83 14.05
C LEU A 113 18.59 7.43 13.51
N HIS A 114 17.37 6.94 13.70
CA HIS A 114 16.90 5.66 13.22
C HIS A 114 15.83 5.90 12.15
N ARG A 115 16.06 5.37 10.94
CA ARG A 115 15.05 5.44 9.88
C ARG A 115 13.99 4.39 10.15
N VAL A 116 12.73 4.83 10.19
CA VAL A 116 11.58 3.96 10.37
C VAL A 116 10.76 3.95 9.09
N SER A 117 10.53 2.76 8.55
CA SER A 117 9.75 2.51 7.36
C SER A 117 8.36 2.02 7.73
N LEU A 118 7.35 2.83 7.45
CA LEU A 118 5.94 2.55 7.71
C LEU A 118 5.24 2.11 6.43
N HIS A 119 4.85 0.84 6.37
CA HIS A 119 4.11 0.27 5.27
C HIS A 119 2.62 0.26 5.59
N ILE A 120 1.87 1.15 4.94
CA ILE A 120 0.42 1.25 5.11
C ILE A 120 -0.22 0.23 4.16
N GLN A 121 -1.00 -0.68 4.73
CA GLN A 121 -1.73 -1.71 4.01
C GLN A 121 -3.13 -1.19 3.65
N ASP A 122 -3.47 -1.37 2.38
CA ASP A 122 -4.78 -1.06 1.81
C ASP A 122 -5.88 -1.92 2.46
N ILE A 123 -6.96 -1.29 2.88
CA ILE A 123 -8.21 -1.95 3.27
C ILE A 123 -9.25 -1.64 2.20
N ASN A 124 -10.14 -2.60 1.92
CA ASN A 124 -11.31 -2.33 1.08
C ASN A 124 -12.34 -1.50 1.86
N ASP A 125 -12.19 -0.17 1.82
CA ASP A 125 -13.12 0.79 2.41
C ASP A 125 -13.76 1.74 1.38
N ASN A 126 -13.32 1.68 0.12
CA ASN A 126 -13.99 2.31 -1.00
C ASN A 126 -14.85 1.29 -1.75
N SER A 127 -15.49 1.74 -2.82
CA SER A 127 -16.29 0.83 -3.66
C SER A 127 -16.29 1.34 -5.08
N PRO A 128 -16.41 0.45 -6.08
CA PRO A 128 -16.35 0.83 -7.48
C PRO A 128 -17.46 1.82 -7.86
N LYS A 129 -17.07 2.94 -8.47
CA LYS A 129 -18.01 3.99 -8.91
C LYS A 129 -17.87 4.30 -10.39
N PHE A 130 -18.98 4.30 -11.10
CA PHE A 130 -19.06 4.89 -12.44
C PHE A 130 -19.10 6.41 -12.33
N ARG A 131 -18.59 7.10 -13.36
CA ARG A 131 -18.63 8.57 -13.42
C ARG A 131 -20.06 9.12 -13.45
N VAL A 132 -20.97 8.36 -14.08
CA VAL A 132 -22.38 8.68 -14.21
C VAL A 132 -23.22 7.49 -13.73
N ASN A 133 -24.36 7.78 -13.10
CA ASN A 133 -25.27 6.75 -12.59
C ASN A 133 -26.15 6.12 -13.68
N LEU A 134 -26.28 6.80 -14.82
CA LEU A 134 -27.06 6.36 -15.97
C LEU A 134 -26.21 6.52 -17.23
N ILE A 135 -26.05 5.42 -17.97
CA ILE A 135 -25.34 5.39 -19.25
C ILE A 135 -26.40 5.26 -20.34
N GLU A 136 -26.66 6.35 -21.06
CA GLU A 136 -27.61 6.36 -22.17
C GLU A 136 -26.89 6.00 -23.47
N MET A 137 -27.43 5.05 -24.22
CA MET A 137 -26.90 4.61 -25.50
C MET A 137 -28.01 4.54 -26.55
N GLU A 138 -27.77 5.19 -27.69
CA GLU A 138 -28.65 5.09 -28.85
C GLU A 138 -28.11 4.05 -29.83
N ILE A 139 -28.83 2.94 -29.97
CA ILE A 139 -28.44 1.83 -30.84
C ILE A 139 -29.48 1.66 -31.94
N ARG A 140 -29.03 1.73 -33.20
CA ARG A 140 -29.91 1.48 -34.36
C ARG A 140 -30.34 0.02 -34.36
N GLU A 141 -31.62 -0.24 -34.62
CA GLU A 141 -32.12 -1.61 -34.71
C GLU A 141 -31.46 -2.43 -35.83
N SER A 142 -30.97 -1.72 -36.86
CA SER A 142 -30.22 -2.28 -37.98
C SER A 142 -28.75 -2.61 -37.63
N ALA A 143 -28.33 -2.48 -36.38
CA ALA A 143 -26.98 -2.82 -35.95
C ALA A 143 -26.73 -4.32 -36.11
N ASP A 144 -25.56 -4.66 -36.66
CA ASP A 144 -25.16 -6.04 -36.88
C ASP A 144 -24.84 -6.75 -35.56
N ARG A 145 -25.10 -8.05 -35.52
CA ARG A 145 -24.66 -8.91 -34.42
C ARG A 145 -23.13 -8.86 -34.32
N GLY A 146 -22.63 -8.81 -33.09
CA GLY A 146 -21.21 -8.64 -32.77
C GLY A 146 -20.76 -7.19 -32.69
N ASN A 147 -21.62 -6.21 -33.01
CA ASN A 147 -21.28 -4.80 -32.84
C ASN A 147 -21.01 -4.47 -31.37
N ARG A 148 -20.03 -3.60 -31.11
CA ARG A 148 -19.45 -3.37 -29.77
C ARG A 148 -19.62 -1.91 -29.39
N PHE A 149 -20.09 -1.66 -28.18
CA PHE A 149 -20.34 -0.33 -27.64
C PHE A 149 -19.49 -0.14 -26.38
N PRO A 150 -18.50 0.77 -26.40
CA PRO A 150 -17.63 0.99 -25.25
C PRO A 150 -18.40 1.63 -24.10
N ILE A 151 -18.09 1.18 -22.88
CA ILE A 151 -18.61 1.71 -21.63
C ILE A 151 -17.43 2.26 -20.81
N GLU A 152 -17.61 3.43 -20.20
CA GLU A 152 -16.63 3.96 -19.26
C GLU A 152 -16.45 3.00 -18.07
N VAL A 153 -15.19 2.69 -17.74
CA VAL A 153 -14.86 1.80 -16.63
C VAL A 153 -15.24 2.42 -15.28
N ALA A 154 -15.58 1.59 -14.31
CA ALA A 154 -15.72 2.03 -12.94
C ALA A 154 -14.35 2.35 -12.34
N HIS A 155 -14.34 3.27 -11.39
CA HIS A 155 -13.15 3.65 -10.64
C HIS A 155 -13.33 3.30 -9.17
N ASP A 156 -12.36 2.55 -8.65
CA ASP A 156 -12.12 2.41 -7.22
C ASP A 156 -10.92 3.25 -6.80
N ALA A 157 -10.92 3.76 -5.57
CA ALA A 157 -9.77 4.46 -5.00
C ALA A 157 -8.73 3.47 -4.45
N ASP A 158 -9.18 2.28 -4.04
CA ASP A 158 -8.38 1.21 -3.47
C ASP A 158 -7.48 0.57 -4.54
N VAL A 159 -6.51 -0.26 -4.10
CA VAL A 159 -5.49 -0.83 -4.99
C VAL A 159 -5.42 -2.36 -4.92
N GLY A 160 -4.80 -2.96 -5.93
CA GLY A 160 -4.54 -4.38 -5.95
C GLY A 160 -5.83 -5.21 -5.98
N GLN A 161 -6.05 -6.02 -4.94
CA GLN A 161 -7.21 -6.91 -4.84
C GLN A 161 -8.49 -6.18 -4.43
N ASN A 162 -8.38 -4.98 -3.85
CA ASN A 162 -9.52 -4.17 -3.43
C ASN A 162 -9.97 -3.19 -4.52
N ALA A 163 -9.19 -3.06 -5.60
CA ALA A 163 -9.61 -2.30 -6.78
C ALA A 163 -10.72 -3.05 -7.55
N VAL A 164 -11.31 -2.41 -8.56
CA VAL A 164 -12.31 -3.07 -9.43
C VAL A 164 -11.81 -4.38 -10.03
N GLN A 165 -12.44 -5.50 -9.67
CA GLN A 165 -12.06 -6.84 -10.11
C GLN A 165 -12.91 -7.35 -11.30
N LYS A 166 -14.20 -7.00 -11.34
CA LYS A 166 -15.11 -7.53 -12.38
C LYS A 166 -16.31 -6.63 -12.64
N TYR A 167 -16.96 -6.91 -13.77
CA TYR A 167 -18.20 -6.29 -14.18
C TYR A 167 -19.26 -7.35 -14.47
N VAL A 168 -20.49 -7.10 -14.06
CA VAL A 168 -21.63 -7.98 -14.24
C VAL A 168 -22.74 -7.19 -14.91
N LEU A 169 -23.19 -7.66 -16.06
CA LEU A 169 -24.38 -7.15 -16.73
C LEU A 169 -25.58 -8.00 -16.33
N GLN A 170 -26.69 -7.35 -16.03
CA GLN A 170 -27.97 -8.01 -15.82
C GLN A 170 -28.30 -8.93 -17.00
N LYS A 171 -28.71 -10.16 -16.68
CA LYS A 171 -29.13 -11.13 -17.69
C LYS A 171 -30.24 -10.55 -18.57
N ASN A 172 -30.03 -10.61 -19.87
CA ASN A 172 -30.92 -10.10 -20.89
C ASN A 172 -30.74 -10.91 -22.19
N ASP A 173 -31.60 -10.68 -23.17
CA ASP A 173 -31.62 -11.48 -24.40
C ASP A 173 -30.79 -10.88 -25.54
N ASN A 174 -30.32 -9.63 -25.44
CA ASN A 174 -29.77 -8.89 -26.58
C ASN A 174 -28.28 -8.62 -26.47
N PHE A 175 -27.74 -8.50 -25.26
CA PHE A 175 -26.41 -8.02 -25.01
C PHE A 175 -25.64 -8.88 -24.02
N ILE A 176 -24.36 -9.05 -24.31
CA ILE A 176 -23.37 -9.61 -23.39
C ILE A 176 -22.32 -8.56 -23.07
N LEU A 177 -21.58 -8.76 -21.98
CA LEU A 177 -20.48 -7.89 -21.60
C LEU A 177 -19.15 -8.52 -21.98
N ALA A 178 -18.32 -7.80 -22.73
CA ALA A 178 -16.94 -8.15 -23.00
C ALA A 178 -16.03 -7.26 -22.14
N VAL A 179 -15.24 -7.87 -21.27
CA VAL A 179 -14.34 -7.18 -20.34
C VAL A 179 -12.91 -7.60 -20.61
N ASN A 180 -12.05 -6.62 -20.89
CA ASN A 180 -10.60 -6.75 -21.00
C ASN A 180 -9.94 -5.81 -19.97
N ASN A 181 -8.63 -5.97 -19.74
CA ASN A 181 -7.90 -5.28 -18.64
C ASN A 181 -8.20 -3.78 -18.47
N ASN A 182 -8.48 -3.04 -19.55
CA ASN A 182 -8.80 -1.60 -19.48
C ASN A 182 -10.12 -1.22 -20.18
N ASN A 183 -10.86 -2.17 -20.73
CA ASN A 183 -12.03 -1.88 -21.59
C ASN A 183 -13.22 -2.72 -21.16
N VAL A 184 -14.36 -2.07 -21.00
CA VAL A 184 -15.66 -2.71 -20.82
C VAL A 184 -16.51 -2.36 -22.04
N GLU A 185 -17.00 -3.38 -22.74
CA GLU A 185 -17.76 -3.20 -23.97
C GLU A 185 -19.06 -4.01 -23.91
N LEU A 186 -20.18 -3.38 -24.25
CA LEU A 186 -21.43 -4.06 -24.50
C LEU A 186 -21.41 -4.64 -25.92
N VAL A 187 -21.69 -5.92 -26.07
CA VAL A 187 -21.68 -6.60 -27.37
C VAL A 187 -23.09 -7.06 -27.72
N LEU A 188 -23.56 -6.69 -28.90
CA LEU A 188 -24.88 -7.08 -29.39
C LEU A 188 -24.88 -8.54 -29.86
N GLU A 189 -25.58 -9.42 -29.17
CA GLU A 189 -25.66 -10.84 -29.50
C GLU A 189 -26.88 -11.16 -30.38
N ASN A 190 -28.00 -10.45 -30.15
CA ASN A 190 -29.24 -10.67 -30.91
C ASN A 190 -29.73 -9.41 -31.63
N LYS A 191 -30.49 -9.61 -32.73
CA LYS A 191 -31.05 -8.49 -33.48
C LYS A 191 -32.02 -7.71 -32.61
N LEU A 192 -31.99 -6.39 -32.75
CA LEU A 192 -32.93 -5.49 -32.10
C LEU A 192 -34.15 -5.29 -33.01
N ASP A 193 -35.28 -4.98 -32.39
CA ASP A 193 -36.55 -4.74 -33.05
C ASP A 193 -37.27 -3.68 -32.22
N ARG A 194 -37.24 -2.44 -32.71
CA ARG A 194 -37.76 -1.29 -31.96
C ARG A 194 -39.26 -1.40 -31.74
N GLU A 195 -40.01 -1.96 -32.70
CA GLU A 195 -41.45 -2.17 -32.57
C GLU A 195 -41.80 -3.16 -31.46
N LYS A 196 -40.94 -4.16 -31.21
CA LYS A 196 -41.11 -5.08 -30.07
C LYS A 196 -40.65 -4.47 -28.75
N GLN A 197 -39.47 -3.86 -28.74
CA GLN A 197 -38.90 -3.28 -27.53
C GLN A 197 -38.12 -2.01 -27.89
N LYS A 198 -38.75 -0.87 -27.62
CA LYS A 198 -38.19 0.45 -27.92
C LYS A 198 -37.07 0.85 -26.96
N GLU A 199 -37.16 0.45 -25.70
CA GLU A 199 -36.25 0.85 -24.62
C GLU A 199 -35.81 -0.36 -23.79
N MET A 200 -34.55 -0.36 -23.38
CA MET A 200 -33.92 -1.43 -22.59
C MET A 200 -33.19 -0.80 -21.40
N ASN A 201 -33.64 -1.13 -20.19
CA ASN A 201 -32.97 -0.74 -18.96
C ASN A 201 -32.22 -1.95 -18.42
N LEU A 202 -30.88 -1.88 -18.46
CA LEU A 202 -29.99 -2.94 -18.01
C LEU A 202 -29.15 -2.45 -16.84
N LEU A 203 -29.11 -3.22 -15.76
CA LEU A 203 -28.21 -2.95 -14.64
C LEU A 203 -26.80 -3.45 -14.97
N LEU A 204 -25.82 -2.54 -14.88
CA LEU A 204 -24.40 -2.87 -14.91
C LEU A 204 -23.81 -2.65 -13.51
N THR A 205 -23.18 -3.69 -12.97
CA THR A 205 -22.56 -3.66 -11.64
C THR A 205 -21.04 -3.86 -11.78
N ALA A 206 -20.26 -2.98 -11.18
CA ALA A 206 -18.83 -3.18 -10.96
C ALA A 206 -18.61 -3.73 -9.54
N LEU A 207 -17.68 -4.66 -9.39
CA LEU A 207 -17.37 -5.32 -8.13
C LEU A 207 -15.85 -5.35 -7.95
N ASP A 208 -15.45 -5.08 -6.73
CA ASP A 208 -14.15 -5.33 -6.11
C ASP A 208 -14.06 -6.78 -5.57
#